data_AF-A0A0S7YCH4-F1
#
_entry.id   AF-A0A0S7YCH4-F1
#
_cell.length_a   1.000
_cell.length_b   1.000
_cell.length_c   1.000
_cell.angle_alpha   90.00
_cell.angle_beta   90.00
_cell.angle_gamma   90.00
#
_symmetry.space_group_name_H-M   'P 1'
#
loop_
_entity.id
_entity.type
_entity.pdbx_description
1 polymer ?
#
loop_
_entity_poly.entity_id
_entity_poly.type
_entity_poly.pdbx_seq_one_letter_code
_entity_poly.pdbx_strand_id
1 'polypeptide(L)'
;MAGVGEKNLLCYGDNLDFLSDDLRFPNECVDLIYLDPPFNSQQSYNVLFKEATGTPAAAQIKAFEDTWTWDLAANKALTRIHQDPAVPAPLVELMRTFMNFLKATPMMAYLVQMAIRLVHMQRVLKPTGSLYLHCDPTASHYLKLVLDAVFGPVNFRSEITWKRTHSHGNVGRNYGAICDTLLFYSNGARFTWGQQFLPFSQEYTDRVFKYQDPDGRKWQSVTLRNPGKRPNLYFPYEATNGVTYYPHPNGWSCDLERLRKYDREGRLHFPRSPKGALRLKMYLDESPGVRLQNLWDDIPAIGSRAAERMGYPTQKPLELLKRIVAASSNPGDVVMDPFCGCGTTIDAVETLNREQP
;
A
#
# COMPACT_ATOMS: atom_id res chain seq x y z
N MET A 1 -7.07 -12.67 -28.56
CA MET A 1 -8.02 -11.55 -28.36
C MET A 1 -8.95 -11.99 -27.24
N ALA A 2 -8.91 -11.32 -26.09
CA ALA A 2 -9.97 -11.48 -25.09
C ALA A 2 -11.27 -10.99 -25.74
N GLY A 3 -12.33 -11.80 -25.66
CA GLY A 3 -13.63 -11.43 -26.20
C GLY A 3 -14.17 -10.20 -25.48
N VAL A 4 -14.89 -9.35 -26.23
CA VAL A 4 -15.70 -8.26 -25.67
C VAL A 4 -16.62 -8.87 -24.60
N GLY A 5 -16.27 -8.72 -23.32
CA GLY A 5 -17.01 -9.29 -22.19
C GLY A 5 -16.17 -9.91 -21.05
N GLU A 6 -14.89 -10.23 -21.27
CA GLU A 6 -14.03 -10.74 -20.18
C GLU A 6 -13.42 -9.60 -19.38
N LYS A 7 -13.88 -9.42 -18.13
CA LYS A 7 -13.37 -8.39 -17.20
C LYS A 7 -11.97 -8.66 -16.67
N ASN A 8 -11.54 -9.93 -16.63
CA ASN A 8 -10.30 -10.38 -16.01
C ASN A 8 -9.46 -11.21 -17.00
N LEU A 9 -8.14 -11.05 -16.98
CA LEU A 9 -7.20 -11.77 -17.85
C LEU A 9 -6.17 -12.53 -17.00
N LEU A 10 -6.06 -13.84 -17.22
CA LEU A 10 -5.03 -14.68 -16.61
C LEU A 10 -4.05 -15.17 -17.68
N CYS A 11 -2.77 -14.83 -17.51
CA CYS A 11 -1.69 -15.19 -18.44
C CYS A 11 -0.76 -16.25 -17.82
N TYR A 12 -0.41 -17.28 -18.58
CA TYR A 12 0.50 -18.35 -18.15
C TYR A 12 1.83 -18.27 -18.90
N GLY A 13 2.93 -18.08 -18.17
CA GLY A 13 4.29 -18.01 -18.73
C GLY A 13 5.19 -17.08 -17.92
N ASP A 14 6.36 -16.73 -18.47
CA ASP A 14 7.22 -15.70 -17.87
C ASP A 14 6.55 -14.34 -18.02
N ASN A 15 6.30 -13.66 -16.90
CA ASN A 15 5.67 -12.33 -16.89
C ASN A 15 6.46 -11.29 -17.70
N LEU A 16 7.77 -11.46 -17.90
CA LEU A 16 8.57 -10.55 -18.71
C LEU A 16 8.19 -10.61 -20.21
N ASP A 17 7.83 -11.79 -20.72
CA ASP A 17 7.42 -11.96 -22.12
C ASP A 17 6.08 -11.25 -22.39
N PHE A 18 5.18 -11.23 -21.41
CA PHE A 18 3.93 -10.50 -21.49
C PHE A 18 4.15 -8.99 -21.33
N LEU A 19 4.90 -8.57 -20.31
CA LEU A 19 5.16 -7.16 -20.01
C LEU A 19 5.96 -6.45 -21.11
N SER A 20 6.71 -7.17 -21.94
CA SER A 20 7.44 -6.62 -23.08
C SER A 20 6.65 -6.59 -24.40
N ASP A 21 5.44 -7.18 -24.43
CA ASP A 21 4.55 -7.15 -25.60
C ASP A 21 3.67 -5.89 -25.56
N ASP A 22 4.10 -4.84 -26.29
CA ASP A 22 3.41 -3.56 -26.35
C ASP A 22 2.00 -3.63 -26.96
N LEU A 23 1.69 -4.68 -27.74
CA LEU A 23 0.36 -4.88 -28.30
C LEU A 23 -0.60 -5.42 -27.24
N ARG A 24 -0.10 -6.28 -26.34
CA ARG A 24 -0.90 -6.84 -25.24
C ARG A 24 -0.99 -5.91 -24.06
N PHE A 25 0.12 -5.27 -23.69
CA PHE A 25 0.20 -4.33 -22.59
C PHE A 25 0.77 -3.01 -23.10
N PRO A 26 -0.09 -2.13 -23.65
CA PRO A 26 0.31 -0.79 -24.06
C PRO A 26 0.85 0.03 -22.88
N ASN A 27 1.51 1.14 -23.19
CA ASN A 27 1.93 2.09 -22.16
C ASN A 27 0.71 2.61 -21.39
N GLU A 28 0.88 2.88 -20.10
CA GLU A 28 -0.13 3.55 -19.27
C GLU A 28 -1.51 2.86 -19.29
N CYS A 29 -1.55 1.53 -19.29
CA CYS A 29 -2.79 0.74 -19.29
C CYS A 29 -3.20 0.18 -17.91
N VAL A 30 -2.34 0.29 -16.88
CA VAL A 30 -2.56 -0.28 -15.53
C VAL A 30 -2.65 0.83 -14.49
N ASP A 31 -3.59 0.71 -13.54
CA ASP A 31 -3.78 1.67 -12.45
C ASP A 31 -3.06 1.25 -11.16
N LEU A 32 -3.00 -0.05 -10.88
CA LEU A 32 -2.37 -0.59 -9.68
C LEU A 32 -1.58 -1.85 -10.00
N ILE A 33 -0.33 -1.91 -9.55
CA ILE A 33 0.49 -3.12 -9.57
C ILE A 33 0.79 -3.53 -8.12
N TYR A 34 0.40 -4.76 -7.76
CA TYR A 34 0.92 -5.43 -6.58
C TYR A 34 1.85 -6.56 -7.03
N LEU A 35 3.00 -6.71 -6.37
CA LEU A 35 3.89 -7.83 -6.64
C LEU A 35 4.50 -8.40 -5.36
N ASP A 36 4.48 -9.73 -5.29
CA ASP A 36 5.09 -10.56 -4.24
C ASP A 36 6.05 -11.57 -4.91
N PRO A 37 7.19 -11.09 -5.45
CA PRO A 37 8.17 -11.98 -6.07
C PRO A 37 8.74 -12.94 -5.02
N PRO A 38 9.21 -14.14 -5.41
CA PRO A 38 9.90 -15.03 -4.48
C PRO A 38 11.09 -14.29 -3.84
N PHE A 39 11.09 -14.23 -2.51
CA PHE A 39 12.13 -13.55 -1.74
C PHE A 39 13.38 -14.40 -1.82
N ASN A 40 14.48 -13.93 -2.43
CA ASN A 40 15.76 -14.66 -2.53
C ASN A 40 16.41 -14.94 -1.15
N SER A 41 15.72 -15.74 -0.34
CA SER A 41 15.96 -16.03 1.08
C SER A 41 16.67 -17.37 1.26
N GLN A 42 16.84 -18.12 0.16
CA GLN A 42 17.42 -19.47 0.11
C GLN A 42 16.68 -20.46 1.03
N GLN A 43 15.41 -20.20 1.34
CA GLN A 43 14.61 -21.09 2.17
C GLN A 43 14.08 -22.25 1.31
N SER A 44 14.52 -23.46 1.62
CA SER A 44 13.99 -24.68 1.01
C SER A 44 12.57 -24.92 1.53
N TYR A 45 11.55 -24.69 0.69
CA TYR A 45 10.18 -25.16 0.97
C TYR A 45 10.11 -26.67 0.76
N ASN A 46 10.77 -27.41 1.64
CA ASN A 46 10.62 -28.86 1.69
C ASN A 46 9.21 -29.20 2.20
N VAL A 47 8.55 -30.09 1.47
CA VAL A 47 7.40 -30.93 1.85
C VAL A 47 6.00 -30.33 1.64
N LEU A 48 5.33 -30.71 0.54
CA LEU A 48 4.09 -31.52 0.51
C LEU A 48 3.43 -31.52 -0.90
N PHE A 49 4.08 -32.09 -1.91
CA PHE A 49 3.36 -32.60 -3.08
C PHE A 49 3.91 -33.98 -3.43
N LYS A 50 3.35 -35.02 -2.78
CA LYS A 50 3.20 -36.33 -3.41
C LYS A 50 1.80 -36.34 -4.02
N GLU A 51 1.77 -36.62 -5.31
CA GLU A 51 0.72 -36.30 -6.27
C GLU A 51 -0.59 -37.09 -6.11
N ALA A 52 -1.66 -36.58 -6.73
CA ALA A 52 -2.77 -37.39 -7.24
C ALA A 52 -2.65 -37.69 -8.74
N THR A 53 -1.70 -37.10 -9.48
CA THR A 53 -1.42 -37.45 -10.89
C THR A 53 0.06 -37.23 -11.18
N GLY A 54 0.79 -38.33 -11.39
CA GLY A 54 2.23 -38.41 -11.61
C GLY A 54 2.74 -37.58 -12.78
N THR A 55 3.16 -36.34 -12.54
CA THR A 55 4.37 -35.65 -13.02
C THR A 55 4.27 -34.15 -12.64
N PRO A 56 5.19 -33.57 -11.85
CA PRO A 56 5.17 -32.13 -11.63
C PRO A 56 5.79 -31.44 -12.85
N ALA A 57 5.11 -30.41 -13.37
CA ALA A 57 5.68 -29.58 -14.43
C ALA A 57 6.99 -28.94 -13.93
N ALA A 58 8.09 -29.10 -14.68
CA ALA A 58 9.41 -28.59 -14.29
C ALA A 58 9.43 -27.09 -13.93
N ALA A 59 8.49 -26.30 -14.48
CA ALA A 59 8.30 -24.89 -14.14
C ALA A 59 7.76 -24.65 -12.72
N GLN A 60 6.92 -25.55 -12.19
CA GLN A 60 6.43 -25.47 -10.81
C GLN A 60 7.53 -25.83 -9.82
N ILE A 61 8.30 -26.90 -10.05
CA ILE A 61 9.42 -27.29 -9.18
C ILE A 61 10.44 -26.15 -9.05
N LYS A 62 10.78 -25.50 -10.18
CA LYS A 62 11.75 -24.40 -10.22
C LYS A 62 11.24 -23.08 -9.62
N ALA A 63 9.92 -22.90 -9.50
CA ALA A 63 9.31 -21.74 -8.84
C ALA A 63 9.30 -21.87 -7.30
N PHE A 64 9.43 -23.09 -6.77
CA PHE A 64 9.44 -23.37 -5.32
C PHE A 64 10.84 -23.54 -4.73
N GLU A 65 11.86 -23.78 -5.57
CA GLU A 65 13.25 -23.60 -5.17
C GLU A 65 13.58 -22.11 -5.25
N ASP A 66 13.60 -21.45 -4.10
CA ASP A 66 13.95 -20.04 -3.90
C ASP A 66 15.45 -19.76 -4.15
N THR A 67 15.96 -20.23 -5.28
CA THR A 67 17.38 -20.21 -5.62
C THR A 67 17.54 -19.60 -7.00
N TRP A 68 17.72 -18.28 -7.03
CA TRP A 68 18.15 -17.58 -8.22
C TRP A 68 19.59 -17.98 -8.54
N THR A 69 19.88 -18.26 -9.80
CA THR A 69 21.24 -18.59 -10.24
C THR A 69 21.64 -17.66 -11.38
N TRP A 70 22.92 -17.31 -11.42
CA TRP A 70 23.45 -16.52 -12.53
C TRP A 70 23.54 -17.40 -13.77
N ASP A 71 22.52 -17.33 -14.62
CA ASP A 71 22.38 -18.17 -15.80
C ASP A 71 22.33 -17.34 -17.11
N LEU A 72 21.98 -18.01 -18.21
CA LEU A 72 21.83 -17.35 -19.51
C LEU A 72 20.70 -16.30 -19.49
N ALA A 73 19.62 -16.51 -18.73
CA ALA A 73 18.53 -15.56 -18.62
C ALA A 73 18.98 -14.28 -17.89
N ALA A 74 19.71 -14.42 -16.78
CA ALA A 74 20.31 -13.29 -16.08
C ALA A 74 21.27 -12.49 -16.98
N ASN A 75 22.13 -13.16 -17.75
CA ASN A 75 23.02 -12.49 -18.71
C ASN A 75 22.23 -11.73 -19.80
N LYS A 76 21.16 -12.34 -20.34
CA LYS A 76 20.30 -11.70 -21.34
C LYS A 76 19.59 -10.48 -20.76
N ALA A 77 19.06 -10.57 -19.55
CA ALA A 77 18.41 -9.45 -18.88
C ALA A 77 19.40 -8.31 -18.58
N LEU A 78 20.62 -8.62 -18.11
CA LEU A 78 21.66 -7.60 -17.92
C LEU A 78 22.02 -6.92 -19.25
N THR A 79 22.15 -7.70 -20.32
CA THR A 79 22.44 -7.19 -21.66
C THR A 79 21.33 -6.27 -22.15
N ARG A 80 20.06 -6.66 -21.98
CA ARG A 80 18.89 -5.81 -22.32
C ARG A 80 18.90 -4.51 -21.55
N ILE A 81 19.13 -4.55 -20.23
CA ILE A 81 19.26 -3.35 -19.39
C ILE A 81 20.31 -2.37 -19.95
N HIS A 82 21.42 -2.88 -20.49
CA HIS A 82 22.50 -2.04 -21.01
C HIS A 82 22.25 -1.47 -22.42
N GLN A 83 21.42 -2.14 -23.21
CA GLN A 83 21.25 -1.87 -24.64
C GLN A 83 19.94 -1.18 -24.97
N ASP A 84 18.91 -1.38 -24.14
CA ASP A 84 17.58 -0.83 -24.39
C ASP A 84 17.55 0.67 -24.03
N PRO A 85 17.29 1.56 -25.01
CA PRO A 85 17.23 3.00 -24.76
C PRO A 85 16.06 3.44 -23.87
N ALA A 86 15.04 2.59 -23.68
CA ALA A 86 13.93 2.86 -22.76
C ALA A 86 14.33 2.68 -21.29
N VAL A 87 15.46 2.03 -20.99
CA VAL A 87 15.92 1.80 -19.63
C VAL A 87 16.55 3.09 -19.06
N PRO A 88 16.11 3.57 -17.87
CA PRO A 88 16.67 4.78 -17.27
C PRO A 88 18.19 4.67 -17.04
N ALA A 89 18.93 5.71 -17.42
CA ALA A 89 20.38 5.77 -17.24
C ALA A 89 20.84 5.49 -15.78
N PRO A 90 20.15 5.98 -14.72
CA PRO A 90 20.48 5.62 -13.34
C PRO A 90 20.42 4.11 -13.07
N LEU A 91 19.48 3.39 -13.70
CA LEU A 91 19.37 1.94 -13.52
C LEU A 91 20.53 1.20 -14.18
N VAL A 92 20.96 1.65 -15.37
CA VAL A 92 22.12 1.07 -16.07
C VAL A 92 23.38 1.21 -15.20
N GLU A 93 23.60 2.40 -14.64
CA GLU A 93 24.74 2.65 -13.75
C GLU A 93 24.66 1.84 -12.46
N LEU A 94 23.47 1.75 -11.86
CA LEU A 94 23.24 0.95 -10.66
C LEU A 94 23.53 -0.53 -10.91
N MET A 95 23.07 -1.10 -12.03
CA MET A 95 23.32 -2.51 -12.37
C MET A 95 24.80 -2.80 -12.62
N ARG A 96 25.55 -1.88 -13.23
CA ARG A 96 27.03 -2.01 -13.32
C ARG A 96 27.68 -2.01 -11.94
N THR A 97 27.24 -1.10 -11.07
CA THR A 97 27.76 -0.98 -9.70
C THR A 97 27.47 -2.24 -8.89
N PHE A 98 26.23 -2.75 -8.93
CA PHE A 98 25.86 -4.00 -8.29
C PHE A 98 26.61 -5.20 -8.87
N MET A 99 26.81 -5.28 -10.19
CA MET A 99 27.61 -6.36 -10.77
C MET A 99 29.06 -6.33 -10.28
N ASN A 100 29.64 -5.13 -10.15
CA ASN A 100 30.98 -4.97 -9.61
C ASN A 100 31.09 -5.33 -8.13
N PHE A 101 30.05 -5.05 -7.35
CA PHE A 101 30.00 -5.30 -5.91
C PHE A 101 29.61 -6.76 -5.57
N LEU A 102 28.44 -7.21 -6.04
CA LEU A 102 27.86 -8.51 -5.75
C LEU A 102 28.42 -9.64 -6.61
N LYS A 103 28.99 -9.33 -7.78
CA LYS A 103 29.42 -10.32 -8.80
C LYS A 103 28.25 -11.20 -9.26
N ALA A 104 28.56 -12.29 -9.97
CA ALA A 104 27.60 -13.27 -10.49
C ALA A 104 27.01 -14.16 -9.38
N THR A 105 26.39 -13.55 -8.38
CA THR A 105 25.74 -14.24 -7.25
C THR A 105 24.24 -14.41 -7.47
N PRO A 106 23.57 -15.31 -6.71
CA PRO A 106 22.11 -15.43 -6.68
C PRO A 106 21.38 -14.09 -6.52
N MET A 107 21.85 -13.24 -5.61
CA MET A 107 21.28 -11.91 -5.39
C MET A 107 21.39 -11.03 -6.64
N MET A 108 22.53 -11.04 -7.33
CA MET A 108 22.67 -10.26 -8.55
C MET A 108 21.78 -10.79 -9.68
N ALA A 109 21.64 -12.11 -9.81
CA ALA A 109 20.71 -12.73 -10.76
C ALA A 109 19.27 -12.29 -10.49
N TYR A 110 18.85 -12.31 -9.23
CA TYR A 110 17.55 -11.82 -8.79
C TYR A 110 17.34 -10.34 -9.14
N LEU A 111 18.29 -9.48 -8.80
CA LEU A 111 18.17 -8.03 -9.01
C LEU A 111 18.07 -7.66 -10.48
N VAL A 112 18.84 -8.31 -11.35
CA VAL A 112 18.77 -8.08 -12.80
C VAL A 112 17.42 -8.52 -13.37
N GLN A 113 16.92 -9.68 -12.92
CA GLN A 113 15.62 -10.20 -13.34
C GLN A 113 14.47 -9.31 -12.86
N MET A 114 14.55 -8.77 -11.65
CA MET A 114 13.57 -7.81 -11.14
C MET A 114 13.67 -6.46 -11.84
N ALA A 115 14.87 -5.93 -12.06
CA ALA A 115 15.10 -4.63 -12.67
C ALA A 115 14.44 -4.52 -14.06
N ILE A 116 14.65 -5.50 -14.94
CA ILE A 116 14.05 -5.46 -16.28
C ILE A 116 12.52 -5.52 -16.23
N ARG A 117 11.95 -6.28 -15.30
CA ARG A 117 10.48 -6.37 -15.13
C ARG A 117 9.92 -5.06 -14.59
N LEU A 118 10.61 -4.44 -13.62
CA LEU A 118 10.21 -3.15 -13.04
C LEU A 118 10.22 -2.02 -14.08
N VAL A 119 11.14 -2.03 -15.05
CA VAL A 119 11.11 -1.09 -16.19
C VAL A 119 9.82 -1.22 -16.98
N HIS A 120 9.41 -2.45 -17.34
CA HIS A 120 8.15 -2.64 -18.07
C HIS A 120 6.93 -2.36 -17.18
N MET A 121 6.97 -2.66 -15.89
CA MET A 121 5.90 -2.31 -14.94
C MET A 121 5.71 -0.78 -14.87
N GLN A 122 6.80 -0.02 -14.83
CA GLN A 122 6.76 1.45 -14.85
C GLN A 122 6.14 1.99 -16.14
N ARG A 123 6.47 1.37 -17.29
CA ARG A 123 5.91 1.70 -18.61
C ARG A 123 4.39 1.49 -18.70
N VAL A 124 3.89 0.35 -18.20
CA VAL A 124 2.45 0.02 -18.29
C VAL A 124 1.63 0.75 -17.24
N LEU A 125 2.23 1.25 -16.16
CA LEU A 125 1.53 1.97 -15.10
C LEU A 125 1.12 3.37 -15.58
N LYS A 126 -0.13 3.78 -15.36
CA LYS A 126 -0.59 5.14 -15.63
C LYS A 126 0.19 6.17 -14.80
N PRO A 127 0.25 7.45 -15.21
CA PRO A 127 0.83 8.52 -14.38
C PRO A 127 0.17 8.65 -13.00
N THR A 128 -1.11 8.28 -12.88
CA THR A 128 -1.87 8.25 -11.63
C THR A 128 -1.74 6.94 -10.85
N GLY A 129 -1.06 5.95 -11.44
CA GLY A 129 -1.01 4.60 -10.91
C GLY A 129 0.01 4.41 -9.80
N SER A 130 -0.15 3.30 -9.07
CA SER A 130 0.64 2.93 -7.90
C SER A 130 1.26 1.54 -8.03
N LEU A 131 2.43 1.35 -7.42
CA LEU A 131 3.11 0.06 -7.32
C LEU A 131 3.44 -0.26 -5.86
N TYR A 132 3.09 -1.48 -5.44
CA TYR A 132 3.41 -2.05 -4.14
C TYR A 132 4.29 -3.29 -4.32
N LEU A 133 5.56 -3.18 -3.93
CA LEU A 133 6.49 -4.30 -3.95
C LEU A 133 6.62 -4.89 -2.54
N HIS A 134 6.20 -6.14 -2.38
CA HIS A 134 6.47 -6.92 -1.17
C HIS A 134 7.89 -7.50 -1.23
N CYS A 135 8.66 -7.30 -0.17
CA CYS A 135 10.00 -7.86 -0.03
C CYS A 135 10.34 -8.21 1.42
N ASP A 136 11.24 -9.19 1.56
CA ASP A 136 11.87 -9.53 2.82
C ASP A 136 13.06 -8.58 3.14
N PRO A 137 13.59 -8.61 4.37
CA PRO A 137 14.75 -7.82 4.73
C PRO A 137 16.01 -8.13 3.90
N THR A 138 16.12 -9.34 3.34
CA THR A 138 17.31 -9.79 2.59
C THR A 138 17.51 -9.00 1.30
N ALA A 139 16.44 -8.72 0.56
CA ALA A 139 16.50 -8.03 -0.73
C ALA A 139 15.95 -6.59 -0.71
N SER A 140 15.17 -6.21 0.30
CA SER A 140 14.44 -4.93 0.34
C SER A 140 15.28 -3.70 0.01
N HIS A 141 16.49 -3.59 0.54
CA HIS A 141 17.34 -2.40 0.35
C HIS A 141 17.87 -2.30 -1.08
N TYR A 142 18.22 -3.43 -1.69
CA TYR A 142 18.64 -3.48 -3.10
C TYR A 142 17.47 -3.15 -4.02
N LEU A 143 16.29 -3.73 -3.75
CA LEU A 143 15.07 -3.46 -4.52
C LEU A 143 14.61 -2.01 -4.39
N LYS A 144 14.78 -1.39 -3.22
CA LYS A 144 14.51 0.03 -3.02
C LYS A 144 15.35 0.90 -3.94
N LEU A 145 16.65 0.61 -4.06
CA LEU A 145 17.55 1.33 -4.98
C LEU A 145 17.19 1.09 -6.45
N VAL A 146 16.80 -0.14 -6.81
CA VAL A 146 16.32 -0.45 -8.16
C VAL A 146 15.05 0.34 -8.47
N LEU A 147 14.08 0.40 -7.54
CA LEU A 147 12.87 1.20 -7.69
C LEU A 147 13.18 2.70 -7.77
N ASP A 148 14.11 3.22 -6.97
CA ASP A 148 14.56 4.61 -7.06
C ASP A 148 15.16 4.92 -8.44
N ALA A 149 15.91 3.99 -9.02
CA ALA A 149 16.51 4.15 -10.33
C ALA A 149 15.49 4.05 -11.48
N VAL A 150 14.40 3.30 -11.29
CA VAL A 150 13.33 3.12 -12.29
C VAL A 150 12.27 4.23 -12.21
N PHE A 151 11.71 4.45 -11.02
CA PHE A 151 10.60 5.39 -10.79
C PHE A 151 11.06 6.79 -10.39
N GLY A 152 12.30 6.93 -9.93
CA GLY A 152 12.81 8.16 -9.33
C GLY A 152 12.53 8.22 -7.82
N PRO A 153 13.47 8.73 -7.01
CA PRO A 153 13.30 8.78 -5.56
C PRO A 153 12.19 9.74 -5.11
N VAL A 154 11.88 10.75 -5.94
CA VAL A 154 10.79 11.70 -5.70
C VAL A 154 9.40 11.08 -5.84
N ASN A 155 9.31 9.85 -6.34
CA ASN A 155 8.08 9.06 -6.54
C ASN A 155 7.88 7.98 -5.46
N PHE A 156 8.86 7.78 -4.57
CA PHE A 156 8.69 6.96 -3.37
C PHE A 156 7.66 7.59 -2.43
N ARG A 157 6.67 6.81 -1.98
CA ARG A 157 5.57 7.31 -1.12
C ARG A 157 5.77 6.92 0.34
N SER A 158 6.03 5.63 0.59
CA SER A 158 6.18 5.10 1.94
C SER A 158 6.84 3.73 1.93
N GLU A 159 7.56 3.44 3.02
CA GLU A 159 7.93 2.08 3.40
C GLU A 159 6.95 1.63 4.48
N ILE A 160 6.20 0.58 4.18
CA ILE A 160 5.18 0.01 5.06
C ILE A 160 5.76 -1.25 5.70
N THR A 161 5.72 -1.30 7.03
CA THR A 161 6.08 -2.47 7.81
C THR A 161 4.83 -3.27 8.13
N TRP A 162 4.72 -4.47 7.59
CA TRP A 162 3.62 -5.38 7.88
C TRP A 162 4.07 -6.43 8.91
N LYS A 163 3.48 -6.39 10.11
CA LYS A 163 3.75 -7.36 11.18
C LYS A 163 2.89 -8.61 10.94
N ARG A 164 3.46 -9.57 10.22
CA ARG A 164 2.79 -10.81 9.82
C ARG A 164 2.59 -11.82 10.95
N THR A 165 3.42 -11.81 11.99
CA THR A 165 3.34 -12.82 13.07
C THR A 165 3.55 -12.21 14.46
N HIS A 166 3.20 -12.96 15.49
CA HIS A 166 3.51 -12.61 16.87
C HIS A 166 4.95 -12.96 17.25
N SER A 167 5.37 -12.57 18.45
CA SER A 167 6.65 -12.99 19.02
C SER A 167 6.72 -14.51 19.16
N HIS A 168 7.87 -15.09 18.82
CA HIS A 168 8.14 -16.51 18.97
C HIS A 168 9.17 -16.74 20.07
N GLY A 169 9.08 -17.86 20.79
CA GLY A 169 10.00 -18.17 21.90
C GLY A 169 11.39 -18.65 21.48
N ASN A 170 11.61 -18.94 20.20
CA ASN A 170 12.88 -19.44 19.66
C ASN A 170 13.85 -18.31 19.25
N VAL A 171 13.67 -17.11 19.81
CA VAL A 171 14.54 -15.96 19.58
C VAL A 171 15.77 -16.09 20.49
N GLY A 172 16.88 -16.54 19.91
CA GLY A 172 18.17 -16.68 20.60
C GLY A 172 18.97 -15.38 20.62
N ARG A 173 20.05 -15.31 19.83
CA ARG A 173 20.93 -14.13 19.71
C ARG A 173 20.55 -13.21 18.54
N ASN A 174 19.27 -12.91 18.37
CA ASN A 174 18.79 -11.96 17.35
C ASN A 174 17.43 -11.36 17.77
N TYR A 175 16.89 -10.41 17.02
CA TYR A 175 15.48 -10.01 17.12
C TYR A 175 14.58 -10.98 16.35
N GLY A 176 13.32 -11.09 16.76
CA GLY A 176 12.33 -11.92 16.06
C GLY A 176 11.97 -11.34 14.69
N ALA A 177 12.14 -12.13 13.63
CA ALA A 177 11.71 -11.76 12.28
C ALA A 177 10.20 -11.95 12.11
N ILE A 178 9.44 -10.93 12.51
CA ILE A 178 7.96 -10.95 12.52
C ILE A 178 7.32 -9.99 11.52
N CYS A 179 8.14 -9.21 10.81
CA CYS A 179 7.70 -8.19 9.88
C CYS A 179 8.28 -8.42 8.49
N ASP A 180 7.49 -8.06 7.48
CA ASP A 180 7.93 -7.92 6.10
C ASP A 180 7.73 -6.45 5.64
N THR A 181 8.34 -6.09 4.51
CA THR A 181 8.34 -4.72 3.98
C THR A 181 7.54 -4.63 2.69
N LEU A 182 6.71 -3.59 2.59
CA LEU A 182 6.00 -3.19 1.38
C LEU A 182 6.52 -1.82 0.94
N LEU A 183 7.15 -1.76 -0.23
CA LEU A 183 7.62 -0.52 -0.84
C LEU A 183 6.51 0.06 -1.73
N PHE A 184 6.04 1.26 -1.39
CA PHE A 184 5.00 1.96 -2.13
C PHE A 184 5.57 3.10 -2.97
N TYR A 185 5.36 3.03 -4.28
CA TYR A 185 5.69 4.07 -5.26
C TYR A 185 4.44 4.51 -6.04
N SER A 186 4.42 5.76 -6.47
CA SER A 186 3.52 6.25 -7.51
C SER A 186 4.29 6.46 -8.82
N ASN A 187 3.63 6.37 -9.97
CA ASN A 187 4.32 6.65 -11.23
C ASN A 187 4.55 8.16 -11.45
N GLY A 188 3.60 8.98 -10.98
CA GLY A 188 3.64 10.43 -11.08
C GLY A 188 3.41 11.14 -9.75
N ALA A 189 3.48 12.48 -9.80
CA ALA A 189 3.30 13.34 -8.62
C ALA A 189 1.86 13.36 -8.09
N ARG A 190 0.87 13.13 -8.98
CA ARG A 190 -0.54 12.94 -8.62
C ARG A 190 -0.88 11.47 -8.83
N PHE A 191 -1.51 10.85 -7.84
CA PHE A 191 -1.84 9.43 -7.86
C PHE A 191 -3.17 9.17 -7.17
N THR A 192 -3.79 8.04 -7.50
CA THR A 192 -5.03 7.57 -6.86
C THR A 192 -4.78 7.29 -5.38
N TRP A 193 -5.59 7.88 -4.50
CA TRP A 193 -5.48 7.68 -3.05
C TRP A 193 -6.84 7.67 -2.36
N GLY A 194 -7.30 6.48 -1.99
CA GLY A 194 -8.41 6.25 -1.08
C GLY A 194 -7.90 6.26 0.36
N GLN A 195 -8.13 7.34 1.11
CA GLN A 195 -7.66 7.44 2.50
C GLN A 195 -8.27 6.34 3.37
N GLN A 196 -7.42 5.45 3.87
CA GLN A 196 -7.82 4.36 4.78
C GLN A 196 -7.83 4.81 6.24
N PHE A 197 -8.69 4.18 7.03
CA PHE A 197 -8.86 4.43 8.46
C PHE A 197 -8.93 3.12 9.25
N LEU A 198 -8.43 3.17 10.47
CA LEU A 198 -8.60 2.14 11.49
C LEU A 198 -9.65 2.59 12.52
N PRO A 199 -10.42 1.66 13.09
CA PRO A 199 -11.34 1.99 14.17
C PRO A 199 -10.56 2.57 15.37
N PHE A 200 -11.22 3.46 16.12
CA PHE A 200 -10.64 3.93 17.38
C PHE A 200 -10.58 2.78 18.40
N SER A 201 -9.49 2.72 19.17
CA SER A 201 -9.45 1.82 20.33
C SER A 201 -10.42 2.30 21.41
N GLN A 202 -10.95 1.37 22.20
CA GLN A 202 -11.85 1.70 23.30
C GLN A 202 -11.20 2.72 24.26
N GLU A 203 -9.93 2.49 24.62
CA GLU A 203 -9.13 3.41 25.43
C GLU A 203 -9.06 4.83 24.84
N TYR A 204 -8.83 4.93 23.52
CA TYR A 204 -8.83 6.24 22.85
C TYR A 204 -10.21 6.88 22.92
N THR A 205 -11.28 6.13 22.64
CA THR A 205 -12.63 6.68 22.67
C THR A 205 -13.01 7.20 24.05
N ASP A 206 -12.71 6.46 25.11
CA ASP A 206 -13.03 6.85 26.49
C ASP A 206 -12.18 8.03 26.97
N ARG A 207 -10.92 8.12 26.51
CA ARG A 207 -10.03 9.23 26.83
C ARG A 207 -10.37 10.50 26.07
N VAL A 208 -10.83 10.43 24.83
CA VAL A 208 -10.96 11.60 23.96
C VAL A 208 -12.40 12.08 23.83
N PHE A 209 -13.35 11.16 23.64
CA PHE A 209 -14.78 11.46 23.48
C PHE A 209 -15.50 11.40 24.85
N LYS A 210 -15.06 12.27 25.77
CA LYS A 210 -15.51 12.29 27.17
C LYS A 210 -16.89 12.93 27.38
N TYR A 211 -17.38 13.69 26.41
CA TYR A 211 -18.65 14.39 26.53
C TYR A 211 -19.76 13.57 25.87
N GLN A 212 -20.98 13.76 26.35
CA GLN A 212 -22.16 13.07 25.86
C GLN A 212 -23.32 14.05 25.78
N ASP A 213 -24.04 14.04 24.66
CA ASP A 213 -25.31 14.77 24.53
C ASP A 213 -26.45 13.95 25.16
N PRO A 214 -27.63 14.56 25.45
CA PRO A 214 -28.75 13.86 26.11
C PRO A 214 -29.27 12.63 25.37
N ASP A 215 -29.07 12.57 24.05
CA ASP A 215 -29.40 11.44 23.18
C ASP A 215 -28.40 10.26 23.28
N GLY A 216 -27.35 10.43 24.08
CA GLY A 216 -26.31 9.44 24.29
C GLY A 216 -25.11 9.55 23.35
N ARG A 217 -25.11 10.48 22.39
CA ARG A 217 -24.01 10.61 21.41
C ARG A 217 -22.74 11.13 22.07
N LYS A 218 -21.65 10.35 21.98
CA LYS A 218 -20.33 10.73 22.50
C LYS A 218 -19.63 11.72 21.57
N TRP A 219 -19.00 12.74 22.13
CA TRP A 219 -18.25 13.75 21.37
C TRP A 219 -17.00 14.22 22.10
N GLN A 220 -16.05 14.76 21.33
CA GLN A 220 -14.85 15.43 21.82
C GLN A 220 -14.90 16.93 21.52
N SER A 221 -14.29 17.72 22.39
CA SER A 221 -14.21 19.18 22.25
C SER A 221 -12.95 19.58 21.49
N VAL A 222 -13.07 20.00 20.24
CA VAL A 222 -11.93 20.43 19.42
C VAL A 222 -11.84 21.95 19.32
N THR A 223 -10.64 22.45 19.07
CA THR A 223 -10.41 23.88 18.87
C THR A 223 -10.93 24.34 17.51
N LEU A 224 -11.49 25.54 17.45
CA LEU A 224 -11.80 26.25 16.21
C LEU A 224 -10.65 27.17 15.76
N ARG A 225 -9.42 26.93 16.21
CA ARG A 225 -8.22 27.69 15.83
C ARG A 225 -7.68 27.21 14.48
N ASN A 226 -7.34 28.16 13.60
CA ASN A 226 -6.58 27.84 12.40
C ASN A 226 -5.09 27.52 12.73
N PRO A 227 -4.49 26.45 12.15
CA PRO A 227 -3.07 26.14 12.37
C PRO A 227 -2.15 27.29 11.92
N GLY A 228 -2.47 27.93 10.78
CA GLY A 228 -1.72 29.04 10.22
C GLY A 228 -2.48 30.37 10.31
N LYS A 229 -1.79 31.48 10.13
CA LYS A 229 -2.43 32.80 10.09
C LYS A 229 -3.30 32.92 8.83
N ARG A 230 -4.58 33.24 9.01
CA ARG A 230 -5.58 33.42 7.96
C ARG A 230 -6.39 34.70 8.23
N PRO A 231 -5.92 35.86 7.74
CA PRO A 231 -6.60 37.15 7.99
C PRO A 231 -8.07 37.16 7.54
N ASN A 232 -8.39 36.47 6.44
CA ASN A 232 -9.76 36.33 5.93
C ASN A 232 -10.69 35.50 6.84
N LEU A 233 -10.14 34.76 7.80
CA LEU A 233 -10.89 33.99 8.79
C LEU A 233 -10.87 34.67 10.18
N TYR A 234 -10.45 35.93 10.24
CA TYR A 234 -10.49 36.72 11.46
C TYR A 234 -11.70 37.66 11.43
N PHE A 235 -12.81 37.21 12.01
CA PHE A 235 -14.03 37.99 12.13
C PHE A 235 -14.73 37.69 13.47
N PRO A 236 -15.37 38.68 14.10
CA PRO A 236 -16.23 38.43 15.26
C PRO A 236 -17.42 37.57 14.85
N TYR A 237 -17.86 36.68 15.74
CA TYR A 237 -19.01 35.82 15.53
C TYR A 237 -19.99 35.90 16.70
N GLU A 238 -21.18 36.44 16.47
CA GLU A 238 -22.28 36.39 17.43
C GLU A 238 -22.97 35.02 17.33
N ALA A 239 -22.87 34.23 18.40
CA ALA A 239 -23.45 32.89 18.43
C ALA A 239 -24.89 32.88 18.96
N THR A 240 -25.60 31.76 18.77
CA THR A 240 -26.99 31.57 19.23
C THR A 240 -27.21 31.77 20.72
N ASN A 241 -26.17 31.73 21.55
CA ASN A 241 -26.23 32.06 22.98
C ASN A 241 -26.19 33.57 23.28
N GLY A 242 -26.20 34.42 22.26
CA GLY A 242 -26.16 35.89 22.37
C GLY A 242 -24.78 36.47 22.69
N VAL A 243 -23.71 35.67 22.63
CA VAL A 243 -22.34 36.11 22.93
C VAL A 243 -21.54 36.26 21.64
N THR A 244 -20.82 37.38 21.52
CA THR A 244 -19.84 37.58 20.44
C THR A 244 -18.49 36.98 20.81
N TYR A 245 -18.03 36.03 20.01
CA TYR A 245 -16.72 35.39 20.14
C TYR A 245 -15.72 35.94 19.12
N TYR A 246 -14.47 36.07 19.56
CA TYR A 246 -13.35 36.43 18.71
C TYR A 246 -12.45 35.21 18.49
N PRO A 247 -11.97 34.98 17.25
CA PRO A 247 -11.07 33.88 16.97
C PRO A 247 -9.69 34.09 17.61
N HIS A 248 -8.91 33.01 17.64
CA HIS A 248 -7.47 33.11 17.83
C HIS A 248 -6.85 34.10 16.81
N PRO A 249 -5.70 34.75 17.07
CA PRO A 249 -4.97 35.57 16.09
C PRO A 249 -4.62 34.90 14.74
N ASN A 250 -4.84 33.59 14.62
CA ASN A 250 -4.67 32.84 13.39
C ASN A 250 -5.95 32.80 12.53
N GLY A 251 -7.08 33.24 13.08
CA GLY A 251 -8.41 33.08 12.50
C GLY A 251 -9.11 31.79 12.94
N TRP A 252 -10.38 31.67 12.55
CA TRP A 252 -11.19 30.48 12.69
C TRP A 252 -10.65 29.33 11.83
N SER A 253 -10.90 28.09 12.22
CA SER A 253 -10.57 26.89 11.44
C SER A 253 -11.51 26.67 10.23
N CYS A 254 -12.59 27.47 10.13
CA CYS A 254 -13.58 27.41 9.07
C CYS A 254 -14.08 28.81 8.71
N ASP A 255 -14.73 28.94 7.56
CA ASP A 255 -15.39 30.16 7.14
C ASP A 255 -16.68 30.44 7.94
N LEU A 256 -17.26 31.62 7.71
CA LEU A 256 -18.45 32.10 8.40
C LEU A 256 -19.67 31.20 8.17
N GLU A 257 -19.88 30.71 6.95
CA GLU A 257 -21.03 29.87 6.61
C GLU A 257 -20.96 28.52 7.32
N ARG A 258 -19.78 27.92 7.38
CA ARG A 258 -19.55 26.68 8.11
C ARG A 258 -19.67 26.88 9.62
N LEU A 259 -19.22 28.01 10.15
CA LEU A 259 -19.39 28.34 11.57
C LEU A 259 -20.89 28.53 11.92
N ARG A 260 -21.66 29.24 11.08
CA ARG A 260 -23.11 29.37 11.20
C ARG A 260 -23.82 28.02 11.11
N LYS A 261 -23.37 27.13 10.22
CA LYS A 261 -23.89 25.77 10.11
C LYS A 261 -23.69 25.00 11.42
N TYR A 262 -22.49 25.04 11.99
CA TYR A 262 -22.20 24.39 13.27
C TYR A 262 -23.05 24.94 14.42
N ASP A 263 -23.31 26.24 14.43
CA ASP A 263 -24.18 26.86 15.44
C ASP A 263 -25.62 26.38 15.31
N ARG A 264 -26.19 26.44 14.09
CA ARG A 264 -27.54 25.95 13.80
C ARG A 264 -27.73 24.46 14.12
N GLU A 265 -26.68 23.66 13.92
CA GLU A 265 -26.68 22.22 14.21
C GLU A 265 -26.35 21.90 15.68
N GLY A 266 -26.21 22.90 16.57
CA GLY A 266 -25.90 22.67 17.98
C GLY A 266 -24.51 22.06 18.23
N ARG A 267 -23.60 22.19 17.26
CA ARG A 267 -22.25 21.64 17.32
C ARG A 267 -21.25 22.55 18.02
N LEU A 268 -21.63 23.78 18.33
CA LEU A 268 -20.76 24.66 19.12
C LEU A 268 -20.78 24.25 20.59
N HIS A 269 -19.59 24.19 21.18
CA HIS A 269 -19.40 24.00 22.61
C HIS A 269 -18.98 25.32 23.24
N PHE A 270 -19.92 25.95 23.92
CA PHE A 270 -19.73 27.24 24.55
C PHE A 270 -18.85 27.13 25.80
N PRO A 271 -17.86 28.04 25.97
CA PRO A 271 -17.03 28.05 27.16
C PRO A 271 -17.81 28.46 28.40
N ARG A 272 -17.46 27.87 29.56
CA ARG A 272 -18.03 28.26 30.86
C ARG A 272 -17.59 29.65 31.34
N SER A 273 -16.41 30.10 30.91
CA SER A 273 -15.87 31.41 31.25
C SER A 273 -16.12 32.42 30.13
N PRO A 274 -16.45 33.68 30.44
CA PRO A 274 -16.58 34.76 29.45
C PRO A 274 -15.31 34.99 28.60
N LYS A 275 -14.13 34.62 29.12
CA LYS A 275 -12.85 34.71 28.38
C LYS A 275 -12.47 33.44 27.63
N GLY A 276 -13.31 32.39 27.70
CA GLY A 276 -13.01 31.12 27.06
C GLY A 276 -13.17 31.19 25.55
N ALA A 277 -12.46 30.31 24.84
CA ALA A 277 -12.58 30.18 23.40
C ALA A 277 -13.79 29.31 23.03
N LEU A 278 -14.48 29.69 21.95
CA LEU A 278 -15.50 28.86 21.32
C LEU A 278 -14.86 27.57 20.77
N ARG A 279 -15.54 26.44 20.97
CA ARG A 279 -15.06 25.11 20.55
C ARG A 279 -16.12 24.39 19.72
N LEU A 280 -15.71 23.30 19.06
CA LEU A 280 -16.58 22.46 18.23
C LEU A 280 -16.74 21.07 18.86
N LYS A 281 -17.97 20.56 18.85
CA LYS A 281 -18.30 19.16 19.14
C LYS A 281 -18.00 18.31 17.91
N MET A 282 -17.07 17.37 18.06
CA MET A 282 -16.77 16.35 17.06
C MET A 282 -17.28 15.01 17.57
N TYR A 283 -18.31 14.47 16.92
CA TYR A 283 -18.97 13.25 17.36
C TYR A 283 -18.19 11.99 16.97
N LEU A 284 -18.29 10.97 17.82
CA LEU A 284 -17.60 9.69 17.64
C LEU A 284 -18.15 8.90 16.45
N ASP A 285 -19.48 8.87 16.31
CA ASP A 285 -20.20 8.16 15.24
C ASP A 285 -20.00 8.78 13.85
N GLU A 286 -19.66 10.06 13.77
CA GLU A 286 -19.30 10.77 12.54
C GLU A 286 -17.78 10.72 12.23
N SER A 287 -16.97 10.19 13.15
CA SER A 287 -15.51 10.20 13.00
C SER A 287 -15.05 8.93 12.28
N PRO A 288 -14.36 9.05 11.12
CA PRO A 288 -14.02 7.89 10.28
C PRO A 288 -12.98 6.94 10.89
N GLY A 289 -12.39 7.30 12.02
CA GLY A 289 -11.35 6.54 12.69
C GLY A 289 -9.98 7.24 12.69
N VAL A 290 -8.96 6.47 13.05
CA VAL A 290 -7.56 6.90 12.98
C VAL A 290 -7.07 6.69 11.55
N ARG A 291 -6.51 7.73 10.91
CA ARG A 291 -5.89 7.56 9.59
C ARG A 291 -4.84 6.46 9.66
N LEU A 292 -4.90 5.51 8.74
CA LEU A 292 -3.95 4.41 8.66
C LEU A 292 -2.52 4.95 8.48
N GLN A 293 -1.57 4.37 9.20
CA GLN A 293 -0.15 4.72 9.15
C GLN A 293 0.65 3.63 8.40
N ASN A 294 1.97 3.75 8.37
CA ASN A 294 2.86 2.80 7.69
C ASN A 294 3.27 1.59 8.54
N LEU A 295 2.80 1.47 9.78
CA LEU A 295 2.90 0.24 10.57
C LEU A 295 1.56 -0.49 10.51
N TRP A 296 1.54 -1.66 9.89
CA TRP A 296 0.35 -2.52 9.78
C TRP A 296 0.53 -3.74 10.69
N ASP A 297 -0.06 -3.67 11.88
CA ASP A 297 0.03 -4.71 12.91
C ASP A 297 -1.31 -5.36 13.25
N ASP A 298 -2.35 -5.03 12.48
CA ASP A 298 -3.73 -5.47 12.65
C ASP A 298 -4.16 -6.57 11.66
N ILE A 299 -3.31 -6.89 10.67
CA ILE A 299 -3.56 -7.96 9.70
C ILE A 299 -2.58 -9.11 9.98
N PRO A 300 -2.99 -10.21 10.61
CA PRO A 300 -2.12 -11.36 10.83
C PRO A 300 -1.88 -12.15 9.53
N ALA A 301 -0.82 -12.95 9.48
CA ALA A 301 -0.66 -13.96 8.44
C ALA A 301 -1.76 -15.03 8.53
N ILE A 302 -2.01 -15.72 7.41
CA ILE A 302 -3.04 -16.74 7.31
C ILE A 302 -2.73 -17.92 8.23
N GLY A 303 -3.58 -18.12 9.23
CA GLY A 303 -3.51 -19.26 10.14
C GLY A 303 -3.74 -20.59 9.42
N SER A 304 -3.26 -21.69 10.00
CA SER A 304 -3.39 -23.04 9.41
C SER A 304 -4.84 -23.52 9.26
N ARG A 305 -5.77 -22.97 10.05
CA ARG A 305 -7.20 -23.29 10.05
C ARG A 305 -8.08 -22.18 9.45
N ALA A 306 -7.47 -21.15 8.85
CA ALA A 306 -8.22 -20.03 8.29
C ALA A 306 -9.07 -20.51 7.10
N ALA A 307 -10.31 -20.03 7.00
CA ALA A 307 -11.23 -20.41 5.93
C ALA A 307 -10.73 -19.99 4.54
N GLU A 308 -9.99 -18.87 4.45
CA GLU A 308 -9.37 -18.38 3.21
C GLU A 308 -8.17 -19.22 2.73
N ARG A 309 -7.67 -20.17 3.54
CA ARG A 309 -6.43 -20.90 3.23
C ARG A 309 -6.63 -21.90 2.09
N MET A 310 -5.88 -21.72 0.99
CA MET A 310 -5.93 -22.58 -0.19
C MET A 310 -4.82 -23.66 -0.22
N GLY A 311 -3.93 -23.67 0.78
CA GLY A 311 -2.78 -24.58 0.83
C GLY A 311 -1.55 -24.10 0.05
N TYR A 312 -1.62 -22.92 -0.58
CA TYR A 312 -0.47 -22.31 -1.23
C TYR A 312 0.53 -21.76 -0.18
N PRO A 313 1.83 -22.12 -0.21
CA PRO A 313 2.77 -21.84 0.89
C PRO A 313 2.94 -20.37 1.27
N THR A 314 2.95 -19.48 0.27
CA THR A 314 3.22 -18.04 0.45
C THR A 314 1.97 -17.18 0.31
N GLN A 315 0.77 -17.77 0.43
CA GLN A 315 -0.50 -17.06 0.30
C GLN A 315 -0.57 -15.86 1.26
N LYS A 316 -0.91 -14.70 0.70
CA LYS A 316 -1.12 -13.47 1.46
C LYS A 316 -2.59 -13.36 1.93
N PRO A 317 -2.85 -12.76 3.10
CA PRO A 317 -4.22 -12.57 3.61
C PRO A 317 -5.05 -11.69 2.69
N LEU A 318 -6.32 -12.02 2.49
CA LEU A 318 -7.23 -11.23 1.65
C LEU A 318 -7.32 -9.76 2.09
N GLU A 319 -7.40 -9.51 3.40
CA GLU A 319 -7.49 -8.16 3.97
C GLU A 319 -6.26 -7.29 3.69
N LEU A 320 -5.07 -7.91 3.53
CA LEU A 320 -3.87 -7.18 3.14
C LEU A 320 -4.03 -6.58 1.74
N LEU A 321 -4.52 -7.38 0.80
CA LEU A 321 -4.69 -6.97 -0.59
C LEU A 321 -5.89 -6.03 -0.74
N LYS A 322 -7.01 -6.28 -0.02
CA LYS A 322 -8.15 -5.35 0.01
C LYS A 322 -7.72 -3.95 0.44
N ARG A 323 -6.89 -3.84 1.47
CA ARG A 323 -6.34 -2.56 1.95
C ARG A 323 -5.52 -1.84 0.87
N ILE A 324 -4.68 -2.55 0.13
CA ILE A 324 -3.87 -1.98 -0.95
C ILE A 324 -4.76 -1.53 -2.12
N VAL A 325 -5.68 -2.39 -2.57
CA VAL A 325 -6.60 -2.10 -3.67
C VAL A 325 -7.49 -0.90 -3.35
N ALA A 326 -8.10 -0.86 -2.17
CA ALA A 326 -8.95 0.25 -1.73
C ALA A 326 -8.18 1.57 -1.55
N ALA A 327 -6.87 1.50 -1.29
CA ALA A 327 -6.04 2.70 -1.17
C ALA A 327 -5.62 3.27 -2.53
N SER A 328 -5.47 2.45 -3.56
CA SER A 328 -4.76 2.85 -4.79
C SER A 328 -5.47 2.51 -6.10
N SER A 329 -6.74 2.12 -6.05
CA SER A 329 -7.58 1.90 -7.24
C SER A 329 -9.05 2.24 -6.95
N ASN A 330 -9.84 2.39 -8.01
CA ASN A 330 -11.28 2.61 -7.99
C ASN A 330 -12.01 1.50 -8.78
N PRO A 331 -13.33 1.34 -8.61
CA PRO A 331 -14.10 0.47 -9.49
C PRO A 331 -13.90 0.82 -10.97
N GLY A 332 -13.53 -0.19 -11.76
CA GLY A 332 -13.23 -0.04 -13.19
C GLY A 332 -11.76 0.18 -13.53
N ASP A 333 -10.90 0.42 -12.54
CA ASP A 333 -9.45 0.49 -12.72
C ASP A 333 -8.85 -0.89 -13.02
N VAL A 334 -7.71 -0.92 -13.72
CA VAL A 334 -6.98 -2.15 -14.04
C VAL A 334 -5.96 -2.45 -12.96
N VAL A 335 -6.11 -3.58 -12.28
CA VAL A 335 -5.17 -4.09 -11.28
C VAL A 335 -4.38 -5.26 -11.85
N MET A 336 -3.05 -5.21 -11.72
CA MET A 336 -2.14 -6.24 -12.23
C MET A 336 -1.34 -6.87 -11.08
N ASP A 337 -1.27 -8.21 -11.09
CA ASP A 337 -0.36 -8.99 -10.27
C ASP A 337 0.51 -9.90 -11.16
N PRO A 338 1.76 -9.49 -11.44
CA PRO A 338 2.65 -10.25 -12.31
C PRO A 338 3.27 -11.47 -11.61
N PHE A 339 3.04 -11.65 -10.30
CA PHE A 339 3.49 -12.79 -9.49
C PHE A 339 2.30 -13.43 -8.78
N CYS A 340 1.20 -13.64 -9.54
CA CYS A 340 -0.13 -13.89 -9.00
C CYS A 340 -0.29 -15.07 -8.02
N GLY A 341 0.63 -16.05 -8.00
CA GLY A 341 0.60 -17.16 -7.05
C GLY A 341 -0.76 -17.87 -7.01
N CYS A 342 -1.43 -17.81 -5.86
CA CYS A 342 -2.78 -18.36 -5.67
C CYS A 342 -3.93 -17.39 -5.96
N GLY A 343 -3.65 -16.20 -6.49
CA GLY A 343 -4.65 -15.25 -6.98
C GLY A 343 -5.28 -14.34 -5.92
N THR A 344 -4.67 -14.14 -4.76
CA THR A 344 -5.26 -13.31 -3.68
C THR A 344 -5.58 -11.89 -4.14
N THR A 345 -4.75 -11.28 -4.99
CA THR A 345 -4.99 -9.92 -5.52
C THR A 345 -6.27 -9.87 -6.35
N ILE A 346 -6.54 -10.91 -7.15
CA ILE A 346 -7.76 -11.00 -7.98
C ILE A 346 -8.98 -11.17 -7.07
N ASP A 347 -8.89 -12.03 -6.05
CA ASP A 347 -9.98 -12.23 -5.08
C ASP A 347 -10.30 -10.96 -4.28
N ALA A 348 -9.29 -10.17 -3.93
CA ALA A 348 -9.48 -8.88 -3.25
C ALA A 348 -10.25 -7.88 -4.13
N VAL A 349 -9.91 -7.77 -5.41
CA VAL A 349 -10.61 -6.88 -6.37
C VAL A 349 -12.06 -7.31 -6.53
N GLU A 350 -12.30 -8.60 -6.77
CA GLU A 350 -13.65 -9.14 -6.94
C GLU A 350 -14.50 -8.98 -5.66
N THR A 351 -13.90 -9.15 -4.49
CA THR A 351 -14.58 -8.94 -3.21
C THR A 351 -14.97 -7.48 -3.01
N LEU A 352 -14.05 -6.54 -3.25
CA LEU A 352 -14.34 -5.10 -3.12
C LEU A 352 -15.40 -4.62 -4.10
N ASN A 353 -15.38 -5.10 -5.35
CA ASN A 353 -16.41 -4.76 -6.34
C ASN A 353 -17.81 -5.22 -5.92
N ARG A 354 -17.93 -6.29 -5.12
CA ARG A 354 -19.23 -6.73 -4.55
C ARG A 354 -19.64 -5.91 -3.34
N GLU A 355 -18.68 -5.45 -2.54
CA GLU A 355 -18.91 -4.61 -1.35
C GLU A 355 -19.26 -3.15 -1.72
N GLN A 356 -18.81 -2.68 -2.89
CA GLN A 356 -18.95 -1.29 -3.36
C GLN A 356 -19.48 -1.26 -4.82
N PRO A 357 -20.77 -1.60 -5.05
CA PRO A 357 -21.33 -1.76 -6.40
C PRO A 357 -21.47 -0.47 -7.20
#